data_AF-A0A931LF14-F1
#
_entry.id   AF-A0A931LF14-F1
#
_cell.length_a   1.000
_cell.length_b   1.000
_cell.length_c   1.000
_cell.angle_alpha   90.00
_cell.angle_beta   90.00
_cell.angle_gamma   90.00
#
_symmetry.space_group_name_H-M   'P 1'
#
loop_
_entity.id
_entity.type
_entity.pdbx_description
1 polymer ?
#
loop_
_entity_poly.entity_id
_entity_poly.type
_entity_poly.pdbx_seq_one_letter_code
_entity_poly.pdbx_strand_id
1 'polypeptide(L)'
;MTARAWLVVAVVVSCAVAAGEAGAQGDTRLALARDLARLLVEDPARRSIEDQVGAGMMQAMGSTLEGRLNRRLLEIEWQALAGIVRRFIAEALPPQVTEELAAEVYARHFDERELDQLLAFQRSPVGRKAWRLSPVIARDTAEAVDREMRRSPAAPRMLEELRRAFPVLGPLESP
;
A
#
# COMPACT_ATOMS: atom_id res chain seq x y z
N MET A 1 -58.49 22.29 14.91
CA MET A 1 -57.28 22.00 14.12
C MET A 1 -56.42 21.05 14.95
N THR A 2 -56.37 19.79 14.50
CA THR A 2 -56.07 18.62 15.33
C THR A 2 -54.57 18.40 15.52
N ALA A 3 -54.16 18.16 16.78
CA ALA A 3 -52.79 17.84 17.22
C ALA A 3 -52.07 16.73 16.40
N ARG A 4 -52.84 15.91 15.68
CA ARG A 4 -52.33 14.91 14.73
C ARG A 4 -51.58 15.49 13.52
N ALA A 5 -51.92 16.70 13.06
CA ALA A 5 -51.23 17.33 11.93
C ALA A 5 -49.82 17.82 12.29
N TRP A 6 -49.61 18.21 13.55
CA TRP A 6 -48.31 18.67 14.05
C TRP A 6 -47.33 17.51 14.29
N LEU A 7 -47.83 16.34 14.69
CA LEU A 7 -47.02 15.14 14.93
C LEU A 7 -46.42 14.56 13.64
N VAL A 8 -47.14 14.64 12.51
CA VAL A 8 -46.65 14.13 11.22
C VAL A 8 -45.57 15.05 10.62
N VAL A 9 -45.72 16.38 10.77
CA VAL A 9 -44.70 17.34 10.29
C VAL A 9 -43.40 17.24 11.11
N ALA A 10 -43.50 17.03 12.43
CA ALA A 10 -42.33 16.87 13.29
C ALA A 10 -41.49 15.62 12.94
N VAL A 11 -42.15 14.50 12.61
CA VAL A 11 -41.44 13.24 12.24
C VAL A 11 -40.78 13.32 10.86
N VAL A 12 -41.41 13.99 9.88
CA VAL A 12 -40.82 14.15 8.54
C VAL A 12 -39.61 15.11 8.56
N VAL A 13 -39.64 16.15 9.39
CA VAL A 13 -38.49 17.05 9.57
C VAL A 13 -37.33 16.35 10.27
N SER A 14 -37.57 15.48 11.26
CA SER A 14 -36.50 14.71 11.92
C SER A 14 -35.82 13.68 11.02
N CYS A 15 -36.54 13.05 10.08
CA CYS A 15 -35.92 12.11 9.12
C CYS A 15 -35.08 12.82 8.05
N ALA A 16 -35.41 14.06 7.68
CA ALA A 16 -34.66 14.83 6.68
C ALA A 16 -33.31 15.35 7.22
N VAL A 17 -33.23 15.68 8.51
CA VAL A 17 -31.98 16.15 9.15
C VAL A 17 -30.97 15.01 9.30
N ALA A 18 -31.41 13.82 9.70
CA ALA A 18 -30.52 12.66 9.86
C ALA A 18 -29.91 12.15 8.54
N ALA A 19 -30.64 12.28 7.42
CA ALA A 19 -30.12 11.92 6.10
C ALA A 19 -29.11 12.95 5.56
N GLY A 20 -29.27 14.24 5.91
CA GLY A 20 -28.35 15.31 5.53
C GLY A 20 -27.02 15.26 6.28
N GLU A 21 -27.04 14.94 7.58
CA GLU A 21 -25.83 14.81 8.40
C GLU A 21 -24.95 13.63 7.97
N ALA A 22 -25.54 12.47 7.66
CA ALA A 22 -24.79 11.31 7.20
C ALA A 22 -24.12 11.52 5.82
N GLY A 23 -24.76 12.26 4.92
CA GLY A 23 -24.19 12.63 3.62
C GLY A 23 -23.06 13.66 3.74
N ALA A 24 -23.28 14.73 4.52
CA ALA A 24 -22.28 15.76 4.75
C ALA A 24 -21.03 15.22 5.48
N GLN A 25 -21.21 14.29 6.41
CA GLN A 25 -20.11 13.63 7.11
C GLN A 25 -19.31 12.71 6.17
N GLY A 26 -19.99 12.03 5.23
CA GLY A 26 -19.33 11.22 4.20
C GLY A 26 -18.44 12.04 3.27
N ASP A 27 -18.93 13.20 2.83
CA ASP A 27 -18.21 14.11 1.94
C ASP A 27 -16.99 14.76 2.63
N THR A 28 -17.14 15.22 3.87
CA THR A 28 -16.03 15.78 4.65
C THR A 28 -14.95 14.75 4.94
N ARG A 29 -15.34 13.54 5.34
CA ARG A 29 -14.39 12.45 5.60
C ARG A 29 -13.57 12.10 4.36
N LEU A 30 -14.22 11.99 3.20
CA LEU A 30 -13.51 11.69 1.95
C LEU A 30 -12.59 12.84 1.54
N ALA A 31 -12.98 14.09 1.77
CA ALA A 31 -12.13 15.24 1.51
C ALA A 31 -10.84 15.23 2.36
N LEU A 32 -10.95 14.95 3.68
CA LEU A 32 -9.78 14.82 4.55
C LEU A 32 -8.88 13.65 4.13
N ALA A 33 -9.47 12.53 3.74
CA ALA A 33 -8.73 11.37 3.24
C ALA A 33 -7.97 11.68 1.94
N ARG A 34 -8.55 12.45 1.01
CA ARG A 34 -7.87 12.92 -0.21
C ARG A 34 -6.70 13.83 0.11
N ASP A 35 -6.87 14.76 1.03
CA ASP A 35 -5.80 15.65 1.48
C ASP A 35 -4.64 14.86 2.12
N LEU A 36 -4.95 13.85 2.92
CA LEU A 36 -3.96 12.95 3.49
C LEU A 36 -3.26 12.10 2.42
N ALA A 37 -4.02 11.53 1.48
CA ALA A 37 -3.48 10.74 0.38
C ALA A 37 -2.50 11.56 -0.48
N ARG A 38 -2.83 12.80 -0.82
CA ARG A 38 -1.91 13.70 -1.55
C ARG A 38 -0.62 13.98 -0.82
N LEU A 39 -0.67 14.09 0.52
CA LEU A 39 0.52 14.34 1.34
C LEU A 39 1.42 13.10 1.46
N LEU A 40 0.84 11.90 1.46
CA LEU A 40 1.56 10.65 1.72
C LEU A 40 1.93 9.89 0.45
N VAL A 41 1.13 10.00 -0.61
CA VAL A 41 1.40 9.39 -1.92
C VAL A 41 2.25 10.36 -2.75
N GLU A 42 3.42 10.72 -2.22
CA GLU A 42 4.43 11.47 -2.97
C GLU A 42 5.03 10.58 -4.09
N ASP A 43 5.70 11.19 -5.06
CA ASP A 43 6.34 10.50 -6.20
C ASP A 43 7.12 9.22 -5.86
N PRO A 44 8.00 9.16 -4.84
CA PRO A 44 8.72 7.93 -4.53
C PRO A 44 7.80 6.81 -3.99
N ALA A 45 6.79 7.15 -3.19
CA ALA A 45 5.81 6.17 -2.70
C ALA A 45 4.94 5.66 -3.84
N ARG A 46 4.49 6.56 -4.73
CA ARG A 46 3.73 6.21 -5.93
C ARG A 46 4.52 5.29 -6.86
N ARG A 47 5.78 5.62 -7.16
CA ARG A 47 6.65 4.77 -7.98
C ARG A 47 6.84 3.39 -7.36
N SER A 48 7.01 3.32 -6.04
CA SER A 48 7.12 2.03 -5.35
C SER A 48 5.84 1.17 -5.49
N ILE A 49 4.65 1.78 -5.46
CA ILE A 49 3.39 1.08 -5.72
C ILE A 49 3.34 0.60 -7.18
N GLU A 50 3.66 1.47 -8.14
CA GLU A 50 3.69 1.13 -9.58
C GLU A 50 4.67 -0.03 -9.86
N ASP A 51 5.85 0.01 -9.26
CA ASP A 51 6.87 -1.04 -9.40
C ASP A 51 6.40 -2.37 -8.80
N GLN A 52 5.75 -2.35 -7.63
CA GLN A 52 5.20 -3.56 -7.00
C GLN A 52 4.07 -4.17 -7.82
N VAL A 53 3.12 -3.35 -8.28
CA VAL A 53 2.03 -3.80 -9.17
C VAL A 53 2.60 -4.35 -10.47
N GLY A 54 3.59 -3.67 -11.05
CA GLY A 54 4.29 -4.09 -12.27
C GLY A 54 5.00 -5.42 -12.11
N ALA A 55 5.76 -5.60 -11.04
CA ALA A 55 6.44 -6.86 -10.76
C ALA A 55 5.45 -8.03 -10.63
N GLY A 56 4.35 -7.85 -9.88
CA GLY A 56 3.31 -8.88 -9.74
C GLY A 56 2.65 -9.24 -11.07
N MET A 57 2.31 -8.24 -11.88
CA MET A 57 1.70 -8.44 -13.20
C MET A 57 2.67 -9.13 -14.18
N MET A 58 3.94 -8.72 -14.19
CA MET A 58 4.98 -9.38 -15.00
C MET A 58 5.13 -10.85 -14.62
N GLN A 59 5.18 -11.18 -13.32
CA GLN A 59 5.28 -12.57 -12.87
C GLN A 59 4.06 -13.41 -13.30
N ALA A 60 2.85 -12.90 -13.10
CA ALA A 60 1.62 -13.61 -13.45
C ALA A 60 1.50 -13.83 -14.97
N MET A 61 1.77 -12.80 -15.77
CA MET A 61 1.72 -12.89 -17.24
C MET A 61 2.84 -13.77 -17.77
N GLY A 62 4.06 -13.64 -17.23
CA GLY A 62 5.19 -14.47 -17.61
C GLY A 62 4.94 -15.96 -17.38
N SER A 63 4.49 -16.32 -16.17
CA SER A 63 4.11 -17.71 -15.85
C SER A 63 3.01 -18.25 -16.80
N THR A 64 2.02 -17.41 -17.12
CA THR A 64 0.96 -17.78 -18.05
C THR A 64 1.49 -18.02 -19.47
N LEU A 65 2.39 -17.16 -19.95
CA LEU A 65 3.00 -17.27 -21.28
C LEU A 65 3.91 -18.50 -21.36
N GLU A 66 4.75 -18.75 -20.36
CA GLU A 66 5.61 -19.93 -20.30
C GLU A 66 4.80 -21.23 -20.33
N GLY A 67 3.70 -21.28 -19.58
CA GLY A 67 2.79 -22.43 -19.58
C GLY A 67 2.15 -22.68 -20.94
N ARG A 68 1.77 -21.61 -21.67
CA ARG A 68 1.19 -21.73 -23.03
C ARG A 68 2.20 -22.07 -24.11
N LEU A 69 3.42 -21.54 -23.99
CA LEU A 69 4.50 -21.79 -24.94
C LEU A 69 5.22 -23.12 -24.67
N ASN A 70 4.97 -23.75 -23.53
CA ASN A 70 5.66 -24.94 -23.03
C ASN A 70 7.19 -24.79 -23.05
N ARG A 71 7.67 -23.57 -22.79
CA ARG A 71 9.09 -23.22 -22.66
C ARG A 71 9.23 -21.96 -21.82
N ARG A 72 10.44 -21.73 -21.32
CA ARG A 72 10.77 -20.46 -20.66
C ARG A 72 10.75 -19.29 -21.66
N LEU A 73 10.41 -18.11 -21.14
CA LEU A 73 10.52 -16.87 -21.90
C LEU A 73 11.99 -16.49 -22.09
N LEU A 74 12.31 -16.03 -23.29
CA LEU A 74 13.61 -15.45 -23.63
C LEU A 74 13.71 -14.04 -23.05
N GLU A 75 14.93 -13.55 -22.86
CA GLU A 75 15.18 -12.20 -22.33
C GLU A 75 14.44 -11.12 -23.13
N ILE A 76 14.46 -11.20 -24.47
CA ILE A 76 13.77 -10.23 -25.33
C ILE A 76 12.24 -10.23 -25.12
N GLU A 77 11.66 -11.39 -24.78
CA GLU A 77 10.23 -11.53 -24.50
C GLU A 77 9.90 -10.95 -23.13
N TRP A 78 10.77 -11.13 -22.13
CA TRP A 78 10.66 -10.47 -20.84
C TRP A 78 10.74 -8.95 -20.96
N GLN A 79 11.66 -8.42 -21.76
CA GLN A 79 11.78 -6.98 -22.01
C GLN A 79 10.53 -6.42 -22.71
N ALA A 80 9.99 -7.16 -23.70
CA ALA A 80 8.75 -6.78 -24.36
C ALA A 80 7.57 -6.77 -23.37
N LEU A 81 7.45 -7.79 -22.52
CA LEU A 81 6.43 -7.88 -21.49
C LEU A 81 6.55 -6.72 -20.49
N ALA A 82 7.76 -6.42 -20.00
CA ALA A 82 8.01 -5.30 -19.10
C ALA A 82 7.58 -3.96 -19.73
N GLY A 83 7.89 -3.74 -21.02
CA GLY A 83 7.47 -2.54 -21.75
C GLY A 83 5.96 -2.43 -21.96
N ILE A 84 5.24 -3.56 -22.07
CA ILE A 84 3.77 -3.60 -22.14
C ILE A 84 3.17 -3.28 -20.76
N VAL A 85 3.62 -3.97 -19.72
CA VAL A 85 3.12 -3.80 -18.34
C VAL A 85 3.35 -2.38 -17.85
N ARG A 86 4.55 -1.81 -18.06
CA ARG A 86 4.86 -0.44 -17.65
C ARG A 86 3.95 0.59 -18.32
N ARG A 87 3.70 0.45 -19.63
CA ARG A 87 2.77 1.34 -20.35
C ARG A 87 1.35 1.20 -19.83
N PHE A 88 0.89 -0.03 -19.67
CA PHE A 88 -0.44 -0.30 -19.12
C PHE A 88 -0.62 0.34 -17.74
N ILE A 89 0.34 0.19 -16.82
CA ILE A 89 0.28 0.79 -15.49
C ILE A 89 0.26 2.32 -15.57
N ALA A 90 1.12 2.93 -16.38
CA ALA A 90 1.16 4.37 -16.54
C ALA A 90 -0.16 4.94 -17.10
N GLU A 91 -0.83 4.18 -17.98
CA GLU A 91 -2.13 4.55 -18.56
C GLU A 91 -3.30 4.29 -17.59
N ALA A 92 -3.27 3.18 -16.87
CA ALA A 92 -4.36 2.73 -16.00
C ALA A 92 -4.35 3.36 -14.61
N LEU A 93 -3.17 3.75 -14.11
CA LEU A 93 -2.97 4.31 -12.76
C LEU A 93 -2.28 5.67 -12.83
N PRO A 94 -2.90 6.69 -13.46
CA PRO A 94 -2.38 8.05 -13.38
C PRO A 94 -2.37 8.53 -11.92
N PRO A 95 -1.54 9.52 -11.56
CA PRO A 95 -1.35 9.95 -10.18
C PRO A 95 -2.65 10.23 -9.42
N GLN A 96 -3.61 10.88 -10.08
CA GLN A 96 -4.91 11.25 -9.50
C GLN A 96 -5.76 10.01 -9.17
N VAL A 97 -5.67 8.95 -9.97
CA VAL A 97 -6.38 7.69 -9.70
C VAL A 97 -5.75 6.99 -8.50
N THR A 98 -4.42 6.95 -8.42
CA THR A 98 -3.71 6.37 -7.28
C THR A 98 -4.02 7.12 -5.98
N GLU A 99 -4.06 8.46 -6.02
CA GLU A 99 -4.46 9.29 -4.89
C GLU A 99 -5.91 9.01 -4.46
N GLU A 100 -6.83 8.89 -5.41
CA GLU A 100 -8.25 8.64 -5.11
C GLU A 100 -8.46 7.26 -4.49
N LEU A 101 -7.82 6.23 -5.05
CA LEU A 101 -7.84 4.88 -4.50
C LEU A 101 -7.26 4.86 -3.08
N ALA A 102 -6.15 5.58 -2.84
CA ALA A 102 -5.58 5.69 -1.50
C ALA A 102 -6.53 6.44 -0.54
N ALA A 103 -7.20 7.49 -0.99
CA ALA A 103 -8.17 8.23 -0.20
C ALA A 103 -9.36 7.34 0.22
N GLU A 104 -9.89 6.53 -0.69
CA GLU A 104 -10.95 5.57 -0.38
C GLU A 104 -10.52 4.56 0.69
N VAL A 105 -9.27 4.07 0.62
CA VAL A 105 -8.70 3.19 1.64
C VAL A 105 -8.63 3.90 2.99
N TYR A 106 -8.10 5.13 3.04
CA TYR A 106 -8.05 5.90 4.29
C TYR A 106 -9.44 6.16 4.87
N ALA A 107 -10.41 6.61 4.06
CA ALA A 107 -11.79 6.88 4.51
C ALA A 107 -12.54 5.63 5.00
N ARG A 108 -12.11 4.43 4.57
CA ARG A 108 -12.67 3.15 5.04
C ARG A 108 -12.15 2.76 6.42
N HIS A 109 -10.92 3.15 6.76
CA HIS A 109 -10.23 2.71 7.96
C HIS A 109 -10.22 3.74 9.09
N PHE A 110 -10.42 5.01 8.77
CA PHE A 110 -10.38 6.10 9.75
C PHE A 110 -11.67 6.91 9.73
N ASP A 111 -12.09 7.37 10.90
CA ASP A 111 -13.16 8.36 11.01
C ASP A 111 -12.66 9.78 10.70
N GLU A 112 -13.58 10.74 10.64
CA GLU A 112 -13.27 12.13 10.32
C GLU A 112 -12.27 12.77 11.30
N ARG A 113 -12.41 12.49 12.60
CA ARG A 113 -11.55 13.07 13.64
C ARG A 113 -10.15 12.47 13.58
N GLU A 114 -10.05 11.16 13.36
CA GLU A 114 -8.77 10.48 13.18
C GLU A 114 -8.04 10.99 11.93
N LEU A 115 -8.75 11.17 10.81
CA LEU A 115 -8.18 11.73 9.59
C LEU A 115 -7.67 13.16 9.82
N ASP A 116 -8.44 14.01 10.50
CA ASP A 116 -8.01 15.37 10.83
C ASP A 116 -6.75 15.38 11.71
N GLN A 117 -6.70 14.51 12.73
CA GLN A 117 -5.53 14.36 13.60
C GLN A 117 -4.28 13.87 12.84
N LEU A 118 -4.45 12.89 11.95
CA LEU A 118 -3.37 12.40 11.08
C LEU A 118 -2.87 13.51 10.17
N LEU A 119 -3.79 14.26 9.56
CA LEU A 119 -3.46 15.38 8.68
C LEU A 119 -2.69 16.48 9.44
N ALA A 120 -3.15 16.84 10.63
CA ALA A 120 -2.49 17.80 11.51
C ALA A 120 -1.07 17.35 11.89
N PHE A 121 -0.91 16.06 12.23
CA PHE A 121 0.39 15.49 12.52
C PHE A 121 1.31 15.56 11.30
N GLN A 122 0.87 15.11 10.13
CA GLN A 122 1.68 15.10 8.91
C GLN A 122 2.06 16.51 8.44
N ARG A 123 1.21 17.50 8.69
CA ARG A 123 1.51 18.93 8.43
C ARG A 123 2.45 19.55 9.46
N SER A 124 2.73 18.90 10.59
CA SER A 124 3.68 19.41 11.59
C SER A 124 5.15 19.28 11.12
N PRO A 125 6.09 20.08 11.66
CA PRO A 125 7.51 19.90 11.37
C PRO A 125 8.04 18.50 11.73
N VAL A 126 7.54 17.91 12.82
CA VAL A 126 7.94 16.57 13.27
C VAL A 126 7.36 15.50 12.36
N GLY A 127 6.09 15.60 11.96
CA GLY A 127 5.45 14.65 11.04
C GLY A 127 6.15 14.61 9.69
N ARG A 128 6.42 15.77 9.07
CA ARG A 128 7.21 15.84 7.83
C ARG A 128 8.59 15.22 7.97
N LYS A 129 9.27 15.44 9.10
CA LYS A 129 10.58 14.84 9.36
C LYS A 129 10.48 13.32 9.51
N ALA A 130 9.50 12.83 10.27
CA ALA A 130 9.26 11.41 10.49
C ALA A 130 8.95 10.70 9.16
N TRP A 131 8.09 11.28 8.31
CA TRP A 131 7.80 10.76 6.98
C TRP A 131 9.05 10.63 6.12
N ARG A 132 9.82 11.72 5.97
CA ARG A 132 11.05 11.73 5.16
C ARG A 132 12.13 10.75 5.66
N LEU A 133 12.23 10.57 6.97
CA LEU A 133 13.20 9.66 7.57
C LEU A 133 12.71 8.21 7.63
N SER A 134 11.43 7.92 7.41
CA SER A 134 10.88 6.55 7.47
C SER A 134 11.64 5.55 6.60
N PRO A 135 11.92 5.79 5.30
CA PRO A 135 12.70 4.85 4.49
C PRO A 135 14.16 4.72 4.96
N VAL A 136 14.76 5.79 5.49
CA VAL A 136 16.13 5.79 6.04
C VAL A 136 16.19 4.93 7.29
N ILE A 137 15.28 5.14 8.24
CA ILE A 137 15.18 4.37 9.47
C ILE A 137 14.92 2.89 9.16
N ALA A 138 14.03 2.59 8.21
CA ALA A 138 13.76 1.21 7.79
C ALA A 138 15.02 0.52 7.27
N ARG A 139 15.78 1.18 6.38
CA ARG A 139 17.05 0.65 5.85
C ARG A 139 18.08 0.44 6.96
N ASP A 140 18.32 1.47 7.78
CA ASP A 140 19.33 1.42 8.83
C ASP A 140 19.00 0.35 9.88
N THR A 141 17.70 0.12 10.15
CA THR A 141 17.20 -0.96 11.00
C THR A 141 17.46 -2.33 10.37
N ALA A 142 17.16 -2.50 9.07
CA ALA A 142 17.41 -3.75 8.35
C ALA A 142 18.90 -4.11 8.36
N GLU A 143 19.78 -3.14 8.13
CA GLU A 143 21.23 -3.34 8.21
C GLU A 143 21.70 -3.71 9.63
N ALA A 144 21.08 -3.13 10.66
CA ALA A 144 21.38 -3.48 12.05
C ALA A 144 20.98 -4.93 12.36
N VAL A 145 19.78 -5.35 11.94
CA VAL A 145 19.30 -6.73 12.08
C VAL A 145 20.22 -7.70 11.34
N ASP A 146 20.59 -7.39 10.10
CA ASP A 146 21.48 -8.22 9.28
C ASP A 146 22.90 -8.35 9.88
N ARG A 147 23.45 -7.27 10.46
CA ARG A 147 24.69 -7.35 11.25
C ARG A 147 24.56 -8.26 12.46
N GLU A 148 23.45 -8.19 13.18
CA GLU A 148 23.20 -9.04 14.35
C GLU A 148 23.03 -10.51 13.95
N MET A 149 22.28 -10.78 12.88
CA MET A 149 22.11 -12.13 12.34
C MET A 149 23.44 -12.77 11.95
N ARG A 150 24.34 -12.03 11.28
CA ARG A 150 25.69 -12.52 10.94
C ARG A 150 26.55 -12.84 12.14
N ARG A 151 26.33 -12.17 13.27
CA ARG A 151 27.06 -12.39 14.54
C ARG A 151 26.36 -13.38 15.46
N SER A 152 25.18 -13.86 15.08
CA SER A 152 24.35 -14.69 15.94
C SER A 152 25.02 -16.03 16.23
N PRO A 153 25.10 -16.45 17.50
CA PRO A 153 25.57 -17.79 17.86
C PRO A 153 24.63 -18.90 17.36
N ALA A 154 23.43 -18.55 16.88
CA ALA A 154 22.49 -19.48 16.27
C ALA A 154 22.78 -19.78 14.79
N ALA A 155 23.65 -19.00 14.12
CA ALA A 155 23.95 -19.18 12.71
C ALA A 155 24.46 -20.59 12.34
N PRO A 156 25.34 -21.24 13.13
CA PRO A 156 25.75 -22.62 12.85
C PRO A 156 24.60 -23.62 12.89
N ARG A 157 23.67 -23.48 13.84
CA ARG A 157 22.49 -24.35 13.96
C ARG A 157 21.55 -24.20 12.76
N MET A 158 21.30 -22.96 12.33
CA MET A 158 20.51 -22.68 11.13
C MET A 158 21.14 -23.34 9.88
N LEU A 159 22.46 -23.25 9.74
CA LEU A 159 23.16 -23.87 8.61
C LEU A 159 23.07 -25.41 8.64
N GLU A 160 23.15 -26.00 9.83
CA GLU A 160 22.96 -27.45 10.01
C GLU A 160 21.54 -27.90 9.65
N GLU A 161 20.52 -27.17 10.07
CA GLU A 161 19.13 -27.44 9.70
C GLU A 161 18.90 -27.31 8.19
N LEU A 162 19.47 -26.27 7.56
CA LEU A 162 19.41 -26.11 6.10
C LEU A 162 20.08 -27.27 5.37
N ARG A 163 21.24 -27.74 5.84
CA ARG A 163 21.92 -28.92 5.26
C ARG A 163 21.09 -30.19 5.41
N ARG A 164 20.43 -30.37 6.55
CA ARG A 164 19.54 -31.52 6.79
C ARG A 164 18.34 -31.49 5.85
N ALA A 165 17.76 -30.32 5.61
CA ALA A 165 16.62 -30.15 4.70
C ALA A 165 17.02 -30.22 3.22
N PHE A 166 18.22 -29.74 2.88
CA PHE A 166 18.74 -29.66 1.51
C PHE A 166 20.13 -30.30 1.41
N PRO A 167 20.21 -31.65 1.29
CA PRO A 167 21.47 -32.39 1.27
C PRO A 167 22.45 -31.96 0.15
N VAL A 168 21.93 -31.35 -0.92
CA VAL A 168 22.71 -30.79 -2.04
C VAL A 168 23.71 -29.71 -1.61
N LEU A 169 23.50 -29.06 -0.46
CA LEU A 169 24.37 -27.99 0.01
C LEU A 169 25.75 -28.47 0.49
N GLY A 170 25.95 -29.77 0.71
CA GLY A 170 27.24 -30.39 1.05
C GLY A 170 27.98 -29.80 2.26
N PRO A 171 29.13 -30.38 2.65
CA PRO A 171 30.12 -29.69 3.47
C PRO A 171 30.80 -28.60 2.62
N LEU A 172 31.15 -27.45 3.22
CA LEU A 172 32.07 -26.52 2.56
C LEU A 172 33.42 -27.24 2.48
N GLU A 173 33.86 -27.59 1.27
CA GLU A 173 35.25 -28.00 1.06
C GLU A 173 36.12 -26.79 1.44
N SER A 174 36.89 -26.93 2.52
CA SER A 174 37.90 -25.93 2.89
C SER A 174 38.96 -25.89 1.79
N PRO A 175 39.36 -24.69 1.31
CA PRO A 175 40.51 -24.55 0.41
C PRO A 175 41.82 -24.98 1.07
#